data_AF-A0A956HKL8-F1
#
_entry.id   AF-A0A956HKL8-F1
#
_cell.length_a   1.000
_cell.length_b   1.000
_cell.length_c   1.000
_cell.angle_alpha   90.00
_cell.angle_beta   90.00
_cell.angle_gamma   90.00
#
_symmetry.space_group_name_H-M   'P 1'
#
loop_
_entity.id
_entity.type
_entity.pdbx_description
1 polymer ?
#
loop_
_entity_poly.entity_id
_entity_poly.type
_entity_poly.pdbx_seq_one_letter_code
_entity_poly.pdbx_strand_id
1 'polypeptide(L)'
;MLEEVGSNNSFNKILETFPQWKDFMRPNAKKHVIVVSDDNASMNHLTFDSMFKALDPSHMGYKFHAIVSPIDPDSFSDCLIDPACCLVTAEDGDQYIQLIAKTGGLFGDLCDQDFGPVFNELSTVVVDSSPLPCEFPIPEPMGMDLDFGKVNLEITFNGMQQLIPKVASLAECMNVPDGWFYDDEMNPLNIILCPKTCMKVQSDDMAGIDVQFGCETLIPE
;
A
#
# COMPACT_ATOMS: atom_id res chain seq x y z
N MET A 1 -16.40 20.62 4.91
CA MET A 1 -17.53 20.92 4.01
C MET A 1 -17.85 19.59 3.35
N LEU A 2 -19.09 19.10 3.44
CA LEU A 2 -19.47 17.88 2.71
C LEU A 2 -19.61 18.27 1.23
N GLU A 3 -18.85 17.61 0.36
CA GLU A 3 -18.99 17.73 -1.09
C GLU A 3 -20.14 16.81 -1.53
N GLU A 4 -21.09 17.34 -2.29
CA GLU A 4 -22.10 16.53 -2.94
C GLU A 4 -21.50 15.87 -4.18
N VAL A 5 -21.44 14.54 -4.18
CA VAL A 5 -21.16 13.74 -5.39
C VAL A 5 -22.50 13.43 -6.03
N GLY A 6 -22.67 13.90 -7.27
CA GLY A 6 -23.86 13.61 -8.08
C GLY A 6 -23.69 12.30 -8.84
N SER A 7 -24.82 11.76 -9.31
CA SER A 7 -24.98 10.49 -10.04
C SER A 7 -23.74 10.05 -10.84
N ASN A 8 -23.27 10.89 -11.77
CA ASN A 8 -22.29 10.52 -12.78
C ASN A 8 -20.99 11.34 -12.76
N ASN A 9 -20.78 12.14 -11.71
CA ASN A 9 -19.71 13.15 -11.68
C ASN A 9 -18.53 12.83 -10.74
N SER A 10 -18.47 11.61 -10.19
CA SER A 10 -17.44 11.21 -9.22
C SER A 10 -16.01 11.50 -9.70
N PHE A 11 -15.68 11.17 -10.95
CA PHE A 11 -14.37 11.47 -11.56
C PHE A 11 -14.06 12.96 -11.59
N ASN A 12 -15.03 13.79 -12.02
CA ASN A 12 -14.86 15.25 -12.02
C ASN A 12 -14.62 15.75 -10.59
N LYS A 13 -15.40 15.27 -9.63
CA LYS A 13 -15.30 15.65 -8.23
C LYS A 13 -13.95 15.31 -7.62
N ILE A 14 -13.42 14.12 -7.90
CA ILE A 14 -12.08 13.74 -7.43
C ILE A 14 -11.04 14.73 -7.96
N LEU A 15 -11.08 15.05 -9.26
CA LEU A 15 -10.11 15.96 -9.88
C LEU A 15 -10.25 17.40 -9.38
N GLU A 16 -11.46 17.92 -9.30
CA GLU A 16 -11.77 19.30 -8.89
C GLU A 16 -11.47 19.55 -7.41
N THR A 17 -11.67 18.54 -6.57
CA THR A 17 -11.45 18.66 -5.12
C THR A 17 -10.00 18.41 -4.72
N PHE A 18 -9.10 18.02 -5.64
CA PHE A 18 -7.68 17.80 -5.34
C PHE A 18 -7.02 18.89 -4.49
N PRO A 19 -7.23 20.20 -4.75
CA PRO A 19 -6.66 21.25 -3.92
C PRO A 19 -7.09 21.21 -2.45
N GLN A 20 -8.23 20.59 -2.12
CA GLN A 20 -8.77 20.47 -0.77
C GLN A 20 -8.05 19.39 0.04
N TRP A 21 -7.56 18.32 -0.61
CA TRP A 21 -7.01 17.16 0.08
C TRP A 21 -5.55 16.83 -0.24
N LYS A 22 -4.94 17.50 -1.23
CA LYS A 22 -3.53 17.28 -1.63
C LYS A 22 -2.54 17.39 -0.46
N ASP A 23 -2.76 18.31 0.48
CA ASP A 23 -1.81 18.58 1.57
C ASP A 23 -1.86 17.51 2.67
N PHE A 24 -2.91 16.69 2.70
CA PHE A 24 -2.99 15.52 3.58
C PHE A 24 -2.33 14.27 2.98
N MET A 25 -1.92 14.32 1.71
CA MET A 25 -1.30 13.20 1.03
C MET A 25 0.21 13.20 1.21
N ARG A 26 0.75 12.16 1.84
CA ARG A 26 2.20 11.95 1.94
C ARG A 26 2.79 11.63 0.56
N PRO A 27 3.84 12.30 0.07
CA PRO A 27 4.38 12.05 -1.28
C PRO A 27 4.77 10.59 -1.55
N ASN A 28 5.30 9.89 -0.55
CA ASN A 28 5.79 8.51 -0.70
C ASN A 28 4.74 7.44 -0.36
N ALA A 29 3.51 7.82 -0.01
CA ALA A 29 2.46 6.84 0.28
C ALA A 29 1.84 6.29 -1.00
N LYS A 30 1.58 4.98 -1.06
CA LYS A 30 0.73 4.36 -2.07
C LYS A 30 -0.63 5.07 -2.11
N LYS A 31 -1.14 5.33 -3.32
CA LYS A 31 -2.40 6.05 -3.54
C LYS A 31 -3.51 5.07 -3.86
N HIS A 32 -4.59 5.15 -3.11
CA HIS A 32 -5.79 4.37 -3.33
C HIS A 32 -6.97 5.33 -3.49
N VAL A 33 -7.73 5.16 -4.57
CA VAL A 33 -8.96 5.90 -4.84
C VAL A 33 -10.11 4.91 -4.82
N ILE A 34 -11.18 5.24 -4.13
CA ILE A 34 -12.35 4.38 -3.99
C ILE A 34 -13.59 5.16 -4.38
N VAL A 35 -14.39 4.58 -5.27
CA VAL A 35 -15.72 5.10 -5.61
C VAL A 35 -16.77 4.06 -5.26
N VAL A 36 -17.86 4.51 -4.65
CA VAL A 36 -19.07 3.71 -4.46
C VAL A 36 -20.17 4.39 -5.25
N SER A 37 -20.78 3.69 -6.19
CA SER A 37 -21.76 4.27 -7.14
C SER A 37 -22.74 3.22 -7.62
N ASP A 38 -24.03 3.57 -7.63
CA ASP A 38 -25.11 2.83 -8.29
C ASP A 38 -25.30 3.24 -9.76
N ASP A 39 -24.48 4.18 -10.24
CA ASP A 39 -24.51 4.74 -11.59
C ASP A 39 -23.10 4.70 -12.22
N ASN A 40 -22.96 5.11 -13.48
CA ASN A 40 -21.71 5.16 -14.24
C ASN A 40 -21.09 6.57 -14.25
N ALA A 41 -19.78 6.66 -14.48
CA ALA A 41 -19.14 7.96 -14.69
C ALA A 41 -19.38 8.47 -16.12
N SER A 42 -19.81 9.73 -16.26
CA SER A 42 -19.90 10.36 -17.59
C SER A 42 -18.53 10.61 -18.23
N MET A 43 -17.48 10.75 -17.42
CA MET A 43 -16.11 10.91 -17.91
C MET A 43 -15.52 9.55 -18.26
N ASN A 44 -14.86 9.45 -19.41
CA ASN A 44 -14.16 8.24 -19.80
C ASN A 44 -12.99 7.92 -18.86
N HIS A 45 -12.83 6.65 -18.49
CA HIS A 45 -11.81 6.17 -17.57
C HIS A 45 -10.36 6.47 -17.99
N LEU A 46 -10.04 6.45 -19.29
CA LEU A 46 -8.69 6.80 -19.78
C LEU A 46 -8.40 8.30 -19.62
N THR A 47 -9.45 9.12 -19.77
CA THR A 47 -9.36 10.56 -19.55
C THR A 47 -9.10 10.83 -18.08
N PHE A 48 -9.88 10.22 -17.19
CA PHE A 48 -9.66 10.34 -15.75
C PHE A 48 -8.25 9.87 -15.35
N ASP A 49 -7.81 8.69 -15.80
CA ASP A 49 -6.48 8.15 -15.48
C ASP A 49 -5.36 9.12 -15.85
N SER A 50 -5.44 9.68 -17.06
CA SER A 50 -4.47 10.64 -17.56
C SER A 50 -4.47 11.93 -16.74
N MET A 51 -5.64 12.46 -16.42
CA MET A 51 -5.79 13.69 -15.64
C MET A 51 -5.34 13.49 -14.19
N PHE A 52 -5.72 12.40 -13.54
CA PHE A 52 -5.38 12.11 -12.16
C PHE A 52 -3.87 11.97 -11.97
N LYS A 53 -3.19 11.26 -12.88
CA LYS A 53 -1.72 11.15 -12.90
C LYS A 53 -1.01 12.47 -13.14
N ALA A 54 -1.63 13.37 -13.91
CA ALA A 54 -1.06 14.70 -14.18
C ALA A 54 -1.16 15.65 -12.98
N LEU A 55 -1.99 15.35 -11.97
CA LEU A 55 -2.13 16.19 -10.78
C LEU A 55 -0.86 16.19 -9.91
N ASP A 56 -0.21 15.03 -9.79
CA ASP A 56 0.99 14.87 -8.97
C ASP A 56 1.80 13.64 -9.41
N PRO A 57 3.14 13.71 -9.49
CA PRO A 57 3.98 12.56 -9.86
C PRO A 57 3.79 11.32 -8.98
N SER A 58 3.43 11.50 -7.70
CA SER A 58 3.15 10.38 -6.77
C SER A 58 1.90 9.57 -7.14
N HIS A 59 1.07 10.07 -8.06
CA HIS A 59 -0.13 9.36 -8.53
C HIS A 59 0.17 8.33 -9.62
N MET A 60 1.39 8.25 -10.17
CA MET A 60 1.70 7.36 -11.31
C MET A 60 1.37 5.88 -11.07
N GLY A 61 1.47 5.40 -9.83
CA GLY A 61 1.20 4.02 -9.42
C GLY A 61 -0.08 3.83 -8.58
N TYR A 62 -1.02 4.77 -8.63
CA TYR A 62 -2.25 4.65 -7.85
C TYR A 62 -3.08 3.41 -8.21
N LYS A 63 -3.85 2.93 -7.24
CA LYS A 63 -4.87 1.89 -7.40
C LYS A 63 -6.25 2.51 -7.36
N PHE A 64 -7.07 2.17 -8.35
CA PHE A 64 -8.46 2.56 -8.40
C PHE A 64 -9.34 1.36 -8.06
N HIS A 65 -10.14 1.51 -7.01
CA HIS A 65 -11.11 0.53 -6.56
C HIS A 65 -12.51 1.11 -6.73
N ALA A 66 -13.48 0.25 -6.96
CA ALA A 66 -14.87 0.69 -6.95
C ALA A 66 -15.82 -0.40 -6.49
N ILE A 67 -16.90 0.06 -5.86
CA ILE A 67 -18.05 -0.75 -5.50
C ILE A 67 -19.19 -0.26 -6.39
N VAL A 68 -19.53 -1.06 -7.40
CA VAL A 68 -20.48 -0.67 -8.45
C VAL A 68 -21.27 -1.89 -8.92
N SER A 69 -22.38 -1.64 -9.60
CA SER A 69 -23.15 -2.71 -10.25
C SER A 69 -22.43 -3.18 -11.52
N PRO A 70 -22.31 -4.50 -11.77
CA PRO A 70 -21.95 -5.04 -13.07
C PRO A 70 -23.16 -5.22 -14.01
N ILE A 71 -24.36 -4.89 -13.53
CA ILE A 71 -25.64 -5.09 -14.20
C ILE A 71 -26.16 -3.76 -14.73
N ASP A 72 -26.45 -3.71 -16.03
CA ASP A 72 -27.13 -2.58 -16.68
C ASP A 72 -28.65 -2.79 -16.59
N PRO A 73 -29.42 -1.87 -15.95
CA PRO A 73 -30.86 -2.01 -15.78
C PRO A 73 -31.65 -1.91 -17.10
N ASP A 74 -31.07 -1.31 -18.14
CA ASP A 74 -31.66 -1.27 -19.48
C ASP A 74 -31.36 -2.54 -20.29
N SER A 75 -30.43 -3.37 -19.83
CA SER A 75 -30.06 -4.65 -20.44
C SER A 75 -30.98 -5.77 -19.98
N PHE A 76 -31.87 -6.21 -20.87
CA PHE A 76 -32.79 -7.30 -20.59
C PHE A 76 -32.09 -8.60 -20.17
N SER A 77 -30.93 -8.92 -20.77
CA SER A 77 -30.18 -10.13 -20.39
C SER A 77 -29.60 -10.04 -18.98
N ASP A 78 -29.13 -8.86 -18.58
CA ASP A 78 -28.47 -8.69 -17.29
C ASP A 78 -29.52 -8.68 -16.17
N CYS A 79 -30.66 -8.06 -16.42
CA CYS A 79 -31.81 -8.13 -15.50
C CYS A 79 -32.47 -9.50 -15.39
N LEU A 80 -32.22 -10.43 -16.33
CA LEU A 80 -32.63 -11.82 -16.15
C LEU A 80 -31.67 -12.58 -15.22
N ILE A 81 -30.40 -12.18 -15.15
CA ILE A 81 -29.39 -12.79 -14.29
C ILE A 81 -29.60 -12.33 -12.86
N ASP A 82 -29.74 -11.02 -12.66
CA ASP A 82 -30.03 -10.45 -11.34
C ASP A 82 -31.16 -9.40 -11.40
N PRO A 83 -32.42 -9.86 -11.30
CA PRO A 83 -33.58 -8.98 -11.29
C PRO A 83 -33.64 -8.05 -10.07
N ALA A 84 -33.01 -8.43 -8.95
CA ALA A 84 -33.03 -7.62 -7.75
C ALA A 84 -32.09 -6.43 -7.90
N CYS A 85 -30.91 -6.64 -8.49
CA CYS A 85 -29.96 -5.56 -8.74
C CYS A 85 -30.51 -4.52 -9.73
N CYS A 86 -31.21 -4.95 -10.79
CA CYS A 86 -31.84 -4.02 -11.73
C CYS A 86 -32.88 -3.07 -11.11
N LEU A 87 -33.37 -3.34 -9.90
CA LEU A 87 -34.29 -2.44 -9.20
C LEU A 87 -33.58 -1.35 -8.39
N VAL A 88 -32.28 -1.50 -8.13
CA VAL A 88 -31.51 -0.63 -7.23
C VAL A 88 -30.32 0.04 -7.91
N THR A 89 -29.94 -0.41 -9.11
CA THR A 89 -28.89 0.20 -9.92
C THR A 89 -29.48 1.17 -10.95
N ALA A 90 -28.82 2.29 -11.17
CA ALA A 90 -29.20 3.31 -12.16
C ALA A 90 -28.52 3.06 -13.53
N GLU A 91 -27.26 2.62 -13.52
CA GLU A 91 -26.49 2.21 -14.70
C GLU A 91 -25.41 1.20 -14.23
N ASP A 92 -24.83 0.43 -15.15
CA ASP A 92 -23.66 -0.38 -14.84
C ASP A 92 -22.40 0.50 -14.65
N GLY A 93 -21.48 0.05 -13.80
CA GLY A 93 -20.27 0.80 -13.49
C GLY A 93 -19.13 0.66 -14.50
N ASP A 94 -19.39 0.53 -15.81
CA ASP A 94 -18.37 0.16 -16.81
C ASP A 94 -17.12 1.04 -16.73
N GLN A 95 -17.23 2.36 -16.65
CA GLN A 95 -16.04 3.22 -16.59
C GLN A 95 -15.17 2.92 -15.36
N TYR A 96 -15.79 2.57 -14.24
CA TYR A 96 -15.07 2.19 -13.02
C TYR A 96 -14.44 0.81 -13.15
N ILE A 97 -15.16 -0.17 -13.70
CA ILE A 97 -14.68 -1.54 -13.92
C ILE A 97 -13.47 -1.55 -14.87
N GLN A 98 -13.52 -0.79 -15.96
CA GLN A 98 -12.38 -0.64 -16.88
C GLN A 98 -11.18 -0.01 -16.19
N LEU A 99 -11.41 0.97 -15.30
CA LEU A 99 -10.32 1.62 -14.57
C LEU A 99 -9.70 0.72 -13.50
N ILE A 100 -10.52 -0.10 -12.83
CA ILE A 100 -10.07 -1.16 -11.92
C ILE A 100 -9.10 -2.09 -12.68
N ALA A 101 -9.52 -2.60 -13.84
CA ALA A 101 -8.70 -3.50 -14.65
C ALA A 101 -7.39 -2.84 -15.09
N LYS A 102 -7.42 -1.55 -15.42
CA LYS A 102 -6.23 -0.79 -15.85
C LYS A 102 -5.23 -0.53 -14.73
N THR A 103 -5.71 -0.23 -13.53
CA THR A 103 -4.87 0.11 -12.37
C THR A 103 -4.49 -1.12 -11.55
N GLY A 104 -5.16 -2.25 -11.77
CA GLY A 104 -5.05 -3.45 -10.96
C GLY A 104 -5.52 -3.20 -9.53
N GLY A 105 -6.62 -2.45 -9.38
CA GLY A 105 -7.33 -2.31 -8.11
C GLY A 105 -8.36 -3.43 -7.94
N LEU A 106 -9.38 -3.19 -7.10
CA LEU A 106 -10.38 -4.20 -6.75
C LEU A 106 -11.79 -3.74 -7.06
N PHE A 107 -12.58 -4.70 -7.52
CA PHE A 107 -14.01 -4.59 -7.70
C PHE A 107 -14.72 -5.08 -6.44
N GLY A 108 -15.69 -4.30 -5.96
CA GLY A 108 -16.71 -4.76 -5.01
C GLY A 108 -18.07 -4.77 -5.69
N ASP A 109 -18.86 -5.78 -5.40
CA ASP A 109 -20.16 -5.97 -6.04
C ASP A 109 -21.23 -5.21 -5.25
N LEU A 110 -21.81 -4.18 -5.87
CA LEU A 110 -22.91 -3.44 -5.27
C LEU A 110 -24.19 -4.29 -5.16
N CYS A 111 -24.46 -5.17 -6.11
CA CYS A 111 -25.65 -6.01 -6.13
C CYS A 111 -25.67 -6.97 -4.92
N ASP A 112 -24.54 -7.61 -4.66
CA ASP A 112 -24.36 -8.52 -3.53
C ASP A 112 -24.06 -7.80 -2.20
N GLN A 113 -23.91 -6.47 -2.23
CA GLN A 113 -23.44 -5.65 -1.10
C GLN A 113 -22.10 -6.15 -0.54
N ASP A 114 -21.27 -6.77 -1.38
CA ASP A 114 -19.98 -7.31 -0.99
C ASP A 114 -18.88 -6.26 -1.13
N PHE A 115 -18.71 -5.50 -0.06
CA PHE A 115 -17.67 -4.48 0.05
C PHE A 115 -16.37 -5.03 0.67
N GLY A 116 -16.40 -6.28 1.14
CA GLY A 116 -15.32 -6.94 1.86
C GLY A 116 -13.99 -6.88 1.10
N PRO A 117 -13.91 -7.27 -0.18
CA PRO A 117 -12.68 -7.27 -0.95
C PRO A 117 -11.97 -5.90 -0.97
N VAL A 118 -12.72 -4.82 -1.20
CA VAL A 118 -12.16 -3.47 -1.28
C VAL A 118 -11.64 -2.99 0.09
N PHE A 119 -12.40 -3.18 1.16
CA PHE A 119 -11.99 -2.73 2.49
C PHE A 119 -10.90 -3.62 3.14
N ASN A 120 -10.88 -4.91 2.83
CA ASN A 120 -9.82 -5.82 3.28
C ASN A 120 -8.47 -5.43 2.66
N GLU A 121 -8.45 -5.10 1.37
CA GLU A 121 -7.23 -4.65 0.69
C GLU A 121 -6.66 -3.38 1.31
N LEU A 122 -7.51 -2.38 1.60
CA LEU A 122 -7.04 -1.18 2.31
C LEU A 122 -6.45 -1.53 3.67
N SER A 123 -7.05 -2.49 4.38
CA SER A 123 -6.56 -2.93 5.69
C SER A 123 -5.19 -3.59 5.58
N THR A 124 -4.96 -4.41 4.54
CA THR A 124 -3.66 -5.03 4.27
C THR A 124 -2.62 -3.99 3.84
N VAL A 125 -2.97 -3.08 2.93
CA VAL A 125 -2.02 -2.06 2.46
C VAL A 125 -1.62 -1.10 3.60
N VAL A 126 -2.51 -0.80 4.55
CA VAL A 126 -2.12 0.00 5.73
C VAL A 126 -1.03 -0.69 6.57
N VAL A 127 -1.03 -2.02 6.61
CA VAL A 127 0.00 -2.82 7.30
C VAL A 127 1.29 -2.86 6.47
N ASP A 128 1.21 -3.01 5.14
CA ASP A 128 2.37 -3.20 4.27
C ASP A 128 2.97 -1.90 3.68
N SER A 129 2.32 -0.75 3.85
CA SER A 129 2.74 0.55 3.26
C SER A 129 3.39 1.52 4.24
N SER A 130 3.63 1.10 5.48
CA SER A 130 4.60 1.82 6.31
C SER A 130 5.98 1.51 5.74
N PRO A 131 6.75 2.51 5.25
CA PRO A 131 8.13 2.25 4.88
C PRO A 131 8.80 1.58 6.07
N LEU A 132 9.41 0.42 5.83
CA LEU A 132 10.13 -0.29 6.87
C LEU A 132 11.09 0.71 7.52
N PRO A 133 10.99 0.93 8.85
CA PRO A 133 11.82 1.93 9.50
C PRO A 133 13.29 1.53 9.35
N CYS A 134 14.20 2.48 9.51
CA CYS A 134 15.64 2.14 9.50
C CYS A 134 16.20 1.91 10.90
N GLU A 135 15.32 2.02 11.90
CA GLU A 135 15.58 1.84 13.30
C GLU A 135 14.39 1.11 13.93
N PHE A 136 14.67 0.04 14.66
CA PHE A 136 13.64 -0.81 15.27
C PHE A 136 13.96 -1.03 16.74
N PRO A 137 12.98 -0.89 17.65
CA PRO A 137 13.19 -1.18 19.05
C PRO A 137 13.39 -2.69 19.25
N ILE A 138 14.35 -3.04 20.09
CA ILE A 138 14.52 -4.42 20.54
C ILE A 138 13.42 -4.71 21.58
N PRO A 139 12.66 -5.80 21.44
CA PRO A 139 11.60 -6.14 22.38
C PRO A 139 12.18 -6.38 23.78
N GLU A 140 11.49 -5.90 24.81
CA GLU A 140 11.89 -6.17 26.20
C GLU A 140 11.93 -7.68 26.43
N PRO A 141 13.01 -8.21 27.05
CA PRO A 141 13.10 -9.62 27.35
C PRO A 141 11.95 -10.03 28.27
N MET A 142 11.06 -10.90 27.80
CA MET A 142 9.94 -11.45 28.58
C MET A 142 10.42 -12.48 29.62
N GLY A 143 11.34 -12.08 30.51
CA GLY A 143 11.89 -12.91 31.59
C GLY A 143 13.06 -13.82 31.21
N MET A 144 13.65 -13.68 30.02
CA MET A 144 14.89 -14.36 29.59
C MET A 144 15.89 -13.33 29.07
N ASP A 145 17.13 -13.35 29.55
CA ASP A 145 18.19 -12.44 29.06
C ASP A 145 18.43 -12.66 27.55
N LEU A 146 18.29 -11.58 26.77
CA LEU A 146 18.62 -11.57 25.34
C LEU A 146 20.14 -11.51 25.17
N ASP A 147 20.70 -12.46 24.43
CA ASP A 147 22.11 -12.44 24.04
C ASP A 147 22.28 -11.59 22.79
N PHE A 148 22.76 -10.36 22.95
CA PHE A 148 22.98 -9.41 21.84
C PHE A 148 24.10 -9.83 20.89
N GLY A 149 24.90 -10.84 21.25
CA GLY A 149 25.82 -11.54 20.36
C GLY A 149 25.15 -12.61 19.51
N LYS A 150 23.84 -12.85 19.67
CA LYS A 150 23.05 -13.85 18.95
C LYS A 150 21.80 -13.28 18.30
N VAL A 151 21.98 -12.22 17.52
CA VAL A 151 20.93 -11.55 16.76
C VAL A 151 21.31 -11.59 15.29
N ASN A 152 20.43 -12.12 14.45
CA ASN A 152 20.61 -12.09 13.01
C ASN A 152 19.51 -11.27 12.36
N LEU A 153 19.90 -10.45 11.39
CA LEU A 153 18.98 -9.64 10.60
C LEU A 153 18.87 -10.24 9.21
N GLU A 154 17.70 -10.75 8.85
CA GLU A 154 17.38 -11.15 7.49
C GLU A 154 16.56 -10.07 6.82
N ILE A 155 16.97 -9.70 5.62
CA ILE A 155 16.24 -8.74 4.80
C ILE A 155 15.90 -9.39 3.46
N THR A 156 14.63 -9.30 3.07
CA THR A 156 14.17 -9.65 1.74
C THR A 156 14.42 -8.46 0.82
N PHE A 157 15.21 -8.67 -0.24
CA PHE A 157 15.38 -7.73 -1.34
C PHE A 157 14.90 -8.35 -2.64
N ASN A 158 14.00 -7.69 -3.36
CA ASN A 158 13.39 -8.15 -4.61
C ASN A 158 12.84 -9.58 -4.49
N GLY A 159 12.24 -9.92 -3.35
CA GLY A 159 11.74 -11.26 -3.04
C GLY A 159 12.79 -12.31 -2.66
N MET A 160 14.07 -11.94 -2.52
CA MET A 160 15.14 -12.85 -2.08
C MET A 160 15.63 -12.48 -0.68
N GLN A 161 15.59 -13.42 0.26
CA GLN A 161 16.14 -13.24 1.60
C GLN A 161 17.67 -13.24 1.58
N GLN A 162 18.25 -12.28 2.29
CA GLN A 162 19.68 -12.17 2.51
C GLN A 162 19.95 -11.87 3.99
N LEU A 163 20.93 -12.55 4.55
CA LEU A 163 21.43 -12.22 5.88
C LEU A 163 22.32 -10.98 5.81
N ILE A 164 22.06 -10.02 6.69
CA ILE A 164 22.77 -8.75 6.73
C ILE A 164 23.76 -8.76 7.90
N PRO A 165 25.06 -8.51 7.64
CA PRO A 165 26.08 -8.60 8.66
C PRO A 165 25.95 -7.45 9.67
N LYS A 166 26.25 -7.74 10.93
CA LYS A 166 26.38 -6.71 11.96
C LYS A 166 27.73 -6.00 11.83
N VAL A 167 27.73 -4.67 11.80
CA VAL A 167 28.92 -3.84 11.93
C VAL A 167 29.00 -3.20 13.32
N ALA A 168 30.18 -2.74 13.72
CA ALA A 168 30.41 -2.22 15.07
C ALA A 168 29.75 -0.86 15.34
N SER A 169 29.61 -0.02 14.31
CA SER A 169 28.95 1.28 14.40
C SER A 169 28.62 1.83 13.02
N LEU A 170 28.00 3.03 13.00
CA LEU A 170 27.77 3.79 11.77
C LEU A 170 29.04 4.03 10.95
N ALA A 171 30.21 4.16 11.58
CA ALA A 171 31.46 4.43 10.86
C ALA A 171 31.86 3.26 9.94
N GLU A 172 31.61 2.03 10.39
CA GLU A 172 31.94 0.79 9.67
C GLU A 172 30.97 0.49 8.51
N CYS A 173 29.82 1.17 8.46
CA CYS A 173 28.88 1.07 7.33
C CYS A 173 29.52 1.45 5.98
N MET A 174 30.61 2.22 5.97
CA MET A 174 31.32 2.55 4.73
C MET A 174 32.12 1.38 4.16
N ASN A 175 32.46 0.39 5.00
CA ASN A 175 33.32 -0.74 4.64
C ASN A 175 32.53 -1.95 4.13
N VAL A 176 31.20 -1.92 4.20
CA VAL A 176 30.32 -3.01 3.78
C VAL A 176 29.30 -2.53 2.74
N PRO A 177 28.85 -3.42 1.83
CA PRO A 177 27.77 -3.10 0.90
C PRO A 177 26.42 -2.97 1.62
N ASP A 178 26.20 -3.80 2.65
CA ASP A 178 25.03 -3.82 3.51
C ASP A 178 25.44 -4.11 4.95
N GLY A 179 24.73 -3.55 5.92
CA GLY A 179 25.02 -3.76 7.33
C GLY A 179 23.97 -3.19 8.27
N TRP A 180 24.05 -3.57 9.54
CA TRP A 180 23.29 -3.00 10.64
C TRP A 180 24.16 -2.92 11.89
N PHE A 181 23.80 -2.08 12.85
CA PHE A 181 24.52 -1.89 14.11
C PHE A 181 23.53 -1.58 15.25
N TYR A 182 23.98 -1.69 16.49
CA TYR A 182 23.17 -1.26 17.64
C TYR A 182 23.34 0.24 17.92
N ASP A 183 22.34 0.84 18.55
CA ASP A 183 22.47 2.19 19.10
C ASP A 183 23.55 2.30 20.19
N ASP A 184 23.63 1.30 21.06
CA ASP A 184 24.68 1.13 22.08
C ASP A 184 25.12 -0.34 22.14
N GLU A 185 26.42 -0.59 22.03
CA GLU A 185 26.97 -1.97 22.02
C GLU A 185 26.90 -2.68 23.37
N MET A 186 26.76 -1.94 24.48
CA MET A 186 26.71 -2.51 25.82
C MET A 186 25.29 -2.70 26.33
N ASN A 187 24.38 -1.79 25.99
CA ASN A 187 22.96 -1.85 26.38
C ASN A 187 22.07 -1.44 25.19
N PRO A 188 21.98 -2.29 24.15
CA PRO A 188 21.25 -1.94 22.95
C PRO A 188 19.74 -1.85 23.22
N LEU A 189 19.14 -0.77 22.75
CA LEU A 189 17.68 -0.59 22.74
C LEU A 189 17.14 -0.65 21.32
N ASN A 190 17.98 -0.40 20.31
CA ASN A 190 17.56 -0.32 18.92
C ASN A 190 18.55 -1.03 17.99
N ILE A 191 18.00 -1.63 16.92
CA ILE A 191 18.76 -2.09 15.75
C ILE A 191 18.64 -1.02 14.68
N ILE A 192 19.78 -0.56 14.15
CA ILE A 192 19.87 0.51 13.15
C ILE A 192 20.48 -0.03 11.86
N LEU A 193 19.80 0.17 10.74
CA LEU A 193 20.34 -0.17 9.41
C LEU A 193 21.42 0.83 8.99
N CYS A 194 22.48 0.34 8.35
CA CYS A 194 23.41 1.20 7.65
C CYS A 194 22.68 2.04 6.57
N PRO A 195 23.09 3.29 6.29
CA PRO A 195 22.36 4.18 5.39
C PRO A 195 22.09 3.59 3.99
N LYS A 196 23.04 2.83 3.43
CA LYS A 196 22.87 2.16 2.12
C LYS A 196 21.82 1.06 2.18
N THR A 197 21.82 0.25 3.23
CA THR A 197 20.84 -0.82 3.45
C THR A 197 19.45 -0.25 3.68
N CYS A 198 19.35 0.78 4.54
CA CYS A 198 18.12 1.55 4.76
C CYS A 198 17.51 2.06 3.45
N MET A 199 18.31 2.71 2.58
CA MET A 199 17.83 3.19 1.29
C MET A 199 17.35 2.05 0.38
N LYS A 200 18.03 0.90 0.35
CA LYS A 200 17.60 -0.26 -0.45
C LYS A 200 16.25 -0.78 0.02
N VAL A 201 16.10 -0.98 1.34
CA VAL A 201 14.84 -1.43 1.95
C VAL A 201 13.71 -0.45 1.65
N GLN A 202 13.95 0.85 1.83
CA GLN A 202 12.92 1.87 1.60
C GLN A 202 12.54 2.05 0.12
N SER A 203 13.37 1.58 -0.80
CA SER A 203 13.14 1.71 -2.25
C SER A 203 12.54 0.44 -2.87
N ASP A 204 12.32 -0.61 -2.08
CA ASP A 204 11.86 -1.91 -2.56
C ASP A 204 10.47 -2.22 -1.98
N ASP A 205 9.47 -2.22 -2.87
CA ASP A 205 8.07 -2.48 -2.53
C ASP A 205 7.80 -3.90 -2.04
N MET A 206 8.77 -4.82 -2.19
CA MET A 206 8.73 -6.19 -1.70
C MET A 206 9.68 -6.42 -0.51
N ALA A 207 10.26 -5.36 0.05
CA ALA A 207 11.18 -5.50 1.17
C ALA A 207 10.46 -6.04 2.41
N GLY A 208 11.17 -6.92 3.13
CA GLY A 208 10.73 -7.47 4.41
C GLY A 208 11.92 -7.57 5.35
N ILE A 209 11.71 -7.37 6.64
CA ILE A 209 12.75 -7.46 7.67
C ILE A 209 12.32 -8.49 8.71
N ASP A 210 13.20 -9.44 8.99
CA ASP A 210 13.06 -10.44 10.02
C ASP A 210 14.26 -10.34 10.98
N VAL A 211 13.97 -10.17 12.27
CA VAL A 211 14.99 -10.12 13.33
C VAL A 211 14.91 -11.42 14.12
N GLN A 212 15.92 -12.25 13.97
CA GLN A 212 16.01 -13.54 14.63
C GLN A 212 16.85 -13.45 15.91
N PHE A 213 16.25 -13.79 17.04
CA PHE A 213 16.92 -13.88 18.34
C PHE A 213 17.23 -15.35 18.67
N GLY A 214 18.50 -15.67 18.97
CA GLY A 214 18.88 -17.00 19.50
C GLY A 214 19.91 -17.81 18.69
N CYS A 215 20.44 -17.29 17.57
CA CYS A 215 21.51 -17.90 16.76
C CYS A 215 22.75 -16.99 16.74
N GLU A 216 23.99 -17.52 16.62
CA GLU A 216 25.21 -16.68 16.54
C GLU A 216 25.11 -15.61 15.44
N THR A 217 25.46 -14.37 15.78
CA THR A 217 25.41 -13.23 14.86
C THR A 217 26.49 -13.38 13.78
N LEU A 218 26.13 -13.23 12.50
CA LEU A 218 27.15 -13.10 11.45
C LEU A 218 27.82 -11.72 11.49
N ILE A 219 29.15 -11.76 11.57
CA ILE A 219 30.06 -10.61 11.54
C ILE A 219 30.78 -10.67 10.18
N PRO A 220 31.00 -9.55 9.47
CA PRO A 220 31.72 -9.57 8.20
C PRO A 220 33.18 -10.01 8.43
N GLU A 221 33.71 -10.81 7.49
CA GLU A 221 35.14 -11.20 7.45
C GLU A 221 36.07 -10.01 7.15
#